data_AF-A0A4P9XXY4-F1
#
_entry.id   AF-A0A4P9XXY4-F1
#
_cell.length_a   1.000
_cell.length_b   1.000
_cell.length_c   1.000
_cell.angle_alpha   90.00
_cell.angle_beta   90.00
_cell.angle_gamma   90.00
#
_symmetry.space_group_name_H-M   'P 1'
#
loop_
_entity.id
_entity.type
_entity.pdbx_description
1 polymer ?
#
loop_
_entity_poly.entity_id
_entity_poly.type
_entity_poly.pdbx_seq_one_letter_code
_entity_poly.pdbx_strand_id
1 'polypeptide(L)'
;LSEEIVEVVEADSYWCLTKLLEGIQDNYTHAQPGILRQITRLRDLINRIDAPLAMHLARENVEFLQFAFRWMNCLLMREISLSNTIRMWDTYLAEGSEGFSEFHMYVCAAFLVKWSDRLKKMEFQDIMMFLQSLPTASWGEKEVELLLSEAFMWKTLFHHSPSHLS
;
A
#
# COMPACT_ATOMS: atom_id res chain seq x y z
N LEU A 1 10.49 -33.17 -1.25
CA LEU A 1 9.01 -33.26 -1.29
C LEU A 1 8.65 -34.31 -2.32
N SER A 2 7.61 -35.12 -2.09
CA SER A 2 7.10 -36.00 -3.15
C SER A 2 6.45 -35.16 -4.25
N GLU A 3 6.35 -35.72 -5.46
CA GLU A 3 5.67 -35.09 -6.59
C GLU A 3 4.23 -34.70 -6.24
N GLU A 4 3.50 -35.61 -5.59
CA GLU A 4 2.14 -35.37 -5.07
C GLU A 4 2.05 -34.15 -4.13
N ILE A 5 3.02 -33.96 -3.23
CA ILE A 5 3.01 -32.80 -2.33
C ILE A 5 3.26 -31.50 -3.12
N VAL A 6 4.12 -31.54 -4.13
CA VAL A 6 4.41 -30.37 -4.97
C VAL A 6 3.17 -29.97 -5.76
N GLU A 7 2.45 -30.93 -6.35
CA GLU A 7 1.21 -30.67 -7.10
C GLU A 7 0.12 -30.06 -6.21
N VAL A 8 -0.03 -30.55 -4.97
CA VAL A 8 -0.99 -29.98 -4.01
C VAL A 8 -0.62 -28.54 -3.65
N VAL A 9 0.65 -28.28 -3.32
CA VAL A 9 1.11 -26.93 -2.99
C VAL A 9 0.96 -25.96 -4.17
N GLU A 10 1.21 -26.42 -5.39
CA GLU A 10 1.00 -25.64 -6.61
C GLU A 10 -0.48 -25.28 -6.79
N ALA A 11 -1.37 -26.27 -6.70
CA ALA A 11 -2.80 -26.05 -6.84
C ALA A 11 -3.35 -25.10 -5.76
N ASP A 12 -2.96 -25.29 -4.50
CA ASP A 12 -3.36 -24.42 -3.38
C ASP A 12 -2.86 -22.99 -3.59
N SER A 13 -1.61 -22.83 -4.01
CA SER A 13 -1.02 -21.51 -4.30
C SER A 13 -1.77 -20.81 -5.44
N TYR A 14 -2.12 -21.54 -6.50
CA TYR A 14 -2.88 -21.01 -7.63
C TYR A 14 -4.27 -20.52 -7.21
N TRP A 15 -5.00 -21.31 -6.42
CA TRP A 15 -6.34 -20.94 -5.98
C TRP A 15 -6.33 -19.79 -4.96
N CYS A 16 -5.37 -19.79 -4.03
CA CYS A 16 -5.16 -18.67 -3.12
C CYS A 16 -4.86 -17.37 -3.88
N LEU A 17 -3.96 -17.42 -4.86
CA LEU A 17 -3.63 -16.26 -5.69
C LEU A 17 -4.86 -15.78 -6.48
N THR A 18 -5.62 -16.69 -7.08
CA THR A 18 -6.84 -16.36 -7.84
C THR A 18 -7.84 -15.63 -6.94
N LYS A 19 -8.05 -16.11 -5.71
CA LYS A 19 -8.95 -15.49 -4.74
C LYS A 19 -8.45 -14.12 -4.27
N LEU A 20 -7.16 -13.97 -4.05
CA LEU A 20 -6.55 -12.67 -3.71
C LEU A 20 -6.76 -11.64 -4.83
N LEU A 21 -6.55 -12.05 -6.09
CA LEU A 21 -6.68 -11.17 -7.24
C LEU A 21 -8.13 -10.80 -7.56
N GLU A 22 -9.12 -11.52 -7.04
CA GLU A 22 -10.54 -11.33 -7.34
C GLU A 22 -11.02 -9.90 -7.05
N GLY A 23 -10.50 -9.27 -5.99
CA GLY A 23 -10.84 -7.89 -5.60
C GLY A 23 -10.04 -6.79 -6.30
N ILE A 24 -9.04 -7.16 -7.10
CA ILE A 24 -8.08 -6.22 -7.73
C ILE A 24 -7.78 -6.55 -9.20
N GLN A 25 -8.69 -7.24 -9.89
CA GLN A 25 -8.48 -7.69 -11.27
C GLN A 25 -8.17 -6.52 -12.23
N ASP A 26 -8.83 -5.38 -12.02
CA ASP A 26 -8.67 -4.16 -12.80
C ASP A 26 -7.27 -3.55 -12.71
N ASN A 27 -6.46 -3.92 -11.70
CA ASN A 27 -5.04 -3.56 -11.62
C ASN A 27 -4.20 -4.21 -12.73
N TYR A 28 -4.62 -5.37 -13.22
CA TYR A 28 -3.83 -6.20 -14.14
C TYR A 28 -4.44 -6.28 -15.56
N THR A 29 -5.55 -5.59 -15.80
CA THR A 29 -6.12 -5.40 -17.15
C THR A 29 -5.30 -4.41 -17.99
N HIS A 30 -5.57 -4.35 -19.30
CA HIS A 30 -4.88 -3.43 -20.22
C HIS A 30 -4.97 -1.97 -19.71
N ALA A 31 -3.85 -1.26 -19.76
CA ALA A 31 -3.66 0.10 -19.23
C ALA A 31 -3.82 0.25 -17.70
N GLN A 32 -4.04 -0.85 -16.96
CA GLN A 32 -4.05 -0.91 -15.49
C GLN A 32 -4.90 0.20 -14.81
N PRO A 33 -6.18 0.37 -15.21
CA PRO A 33 -7.02 1.44 -14.70
C PRO A 33 -7.25 1.38 -13.18
N GLY A 34 -7.21 0.18 -12.57
CA GLY A 34 -7.31 0.01 -11.13
C GLY A 34 -6.15 0.67 -10.38
N ILE A 35 -4.93 0.48 -10.85
CA ILE A 35 -3.72 1.07 -10.26
C ILE A 35 -3.78 2.60 -10.32
N LEU A 36 -4.14 3.16 -11.47
CA LEU A 36 -4.25 4.62 -11.63
C LEU A 36 -5.31 5.23 -10.71
N ARG A 37 -6.46 4.56 -10.54
CA ARG A 37 -7.48 4.98 -9.58
C ARG A 37 -6.96 4.93 -8.14
N GLN A 38 -6.29 3.86 -7.75
CA GLN A 38 -5.73 3.73 -6.40
C GLN A 38 -4.68 4.81 -6.10
N ILE A 39 -3.78 5.10 -7.04
CA ILE A 39 -2.77 6.16 -6.89
C ILE A 39 -3.44 7.54 -6.75
N THR A 40 -4.49 7.80 -7.53
CA THR A 40 -5.26 9.06 -7.43
C THR A 40 -5.93 9.17 -6.06
N ARG A 41 -6.57 8.09 -5.59
CA ARG A 41 -7.19 8.04 -4.25
C ARG A 41 -6.15 8.22 -3.14
N LEU A 42 -4.99 7.60 -3.25
CA LEU A 42 -3.88 7.76 -2.31
C LEU A 42 -3.44 9.22 -2.21
N ARG A 43 -3.23 9.89 -3.36
CA ARG A 43 -2.90 11.31 -3.40
C ARG A 43 -3.96 12.16 -2.69
N ASP A 44 -5.23 11.92 -2.99
CA ASP A 44 -6.33 12.68 -2.41
C ASP A 44 -6.47 12.42 -0.90
N LEU A 45 -6.20 11.20 -0.45
CA LEU A 45 -6.15 10.85 0.97
C LEU A 45 -4.98 11.54 1.69
N ILE A 46 -3.78 11.52 1.11
CA ILE A 46 -2.61 12.19 1.69
C ILE A 46 -2.82 13.71 1.77
N ASN A 47 -3.48 14.33 0.78
CA ASN A 47 -3.87 15.74 0.88
C ASN A 47 -4.78 16.04 2.08
N ARG A 48 -5.61 15.08 2.51
CA ARG A 48 -6.50 15.24 3.67
C ARG A 48 -5.80 14.94 5.00
N ILE A 49 -4.90 13.96 5.02
CA ILE A 49 -4.21 13.50 6.24
C ILE A 49 -3.00 14.38 6.55
N ASP A 50 -2.19 14.70 5.55
CA ASP A 50 -0.93 15.41 5.68
C ASP A 50 -0.72 16.36 4.48
N ALA A 51 -1.54 17.41 4.44
CA ALA A 51 -1.44 18.46 3.41
C ALA A 51 -0.03 19.07 3.30
N PRO A 52 0.72 19.32 4.40
CA PRO A 52 2.11 19.78 4.31
C PRO A 52 3.02 18.83 3.52
N LEU A 53 2.92 17.51 3.73
CA LEU A 53 3.66 16.53 2.95
C LEU A 53 3.26 16.55 1.47
N ALA A 54 1.95 16.55 1.19
CA ALA A 54 1.46 16.56 -0.19
C ALA A 54 1.94 17.80 -0.97
N MET A 55 1.89 18.97 -0.33
CA MET A 55 2.39 20.22 -0.90
C MET A 55 3.90 20.20 -1.11
N HIS A 56 4.67 19.58 -0.20
CA HIS A 56 6.11 19.43 -0.37
C HIS A 56 6.45 18.53 -1.57
N LEU A 57 5.81 17.37 -1.69
CA LEU A 57 6.01 16.48 -2.85
C LEU A 57 5.68 17.20 -4.17
N ALA A 58 4.59 17.96 -4.21
CA ALA A 58 4.23 18.76 -5.37
C ALA A 58 5.27 19.85 -5.70
N ARG A 59 5.80 20.54 -4.67
CA ARG A 59 6.85 21.57 -4.85
C ARG A 59 8.14 20.97 -5.41
N GLU A 60 8.50 19.79 -4.95
CA GLU A 60 9.66 19.04 -5.44
C GLU A 60 9.40 18.32 -6.77
N ASN A 61 8.24 18.52 -7.41
CA ASN A 61 7.83 17.85 -8.65
C ASN A 61 7.84 16.31 -8.55
N VAL A 62 7.58 15.77 -7.36
CA VAL A 62 7.41 14.33 -7.13
C VAL A 62 5.96 13.95 -7.41
N GLU A 63 5.76 13.16 -8.45
CA GLU A 63 4.45 12.62 -8.78
C GLU A 63 4.23 11.30 -8.06
N PHE A 64 3.03 11.10 -7.51
CA PHE A 64 2.67 9.85 -6.82
C PHE A 64 2.86 8.62 -7.71
N LEU A 65 2.65 8.75 -9.03
CA LEU A 65 2.85 7.66 -9.98
C LEU A 65 4.29 7.11 -9.96
N GLN A 66 5.29 7.96 -9.70
CA GLN A 66 6.71 7.59 -9.77
C GLN A 66 7.14 6.59 -8.68
N PHE A 67 6.44 6.56 -7.54
CA PHE A 67 6.74 5.62 -6.45
C PHE A 67 5.56 4.68 -6.14
N ALA A 68 4.34 5.20 -6.09
CA ALA A 68 3.17 4.44 -5.63
C ALA A 68 2.71 3.39 -6.65
N PHE A 69 3.09 3.49 -7.93
CA PHE A 69 2.82 2.44 -8.90
C PHE A 69 3.32 1.07 -8.43
N ARG A 70 4.58 1.01 -7.96
CA ARG A 70 5.17 -0.23 -7.45
C ARG A 70 4.47 -0.70 -6.17
N TRP A 71 4.06 0.23 -5.31
CA TRP A 71 3.37 -0.09 -4.06
C TRP A 71 2.03 -0.76 -4.33
N MET A 72 1.21 -0.18 -5.22
CA MET A 72 -0.10 -0.73 -5.58
C MET A 72 0.03 -2.02 -6.39
N ASN A 73 0.92 -2.06 -7.38
CA ASN A 73 1.05 -3.21 -8.28
C ASN A 73 1.62 -4.46 -7.57
N CYS A 74 2.47 -4.25 -6.57
CA CYS A 74 3.12 -5.31 -5.82
C CYS A 74 2.67 -5.39 -4.36
N LEU A 75 1.55 -4.75 -3.98
CA LEU A 75 0.99 -4.80 -2.62
C LEU A 75 2.04 -4.57 -1.51
N LEU A 76 2.93 -3.59 -1.70
CA LEU A 76 4.10 -3.27 -0.86
C LEU A 76 5.14 -4.40 -0.66
N MET A 77 5.02 -5.57 -1.29
CA MET A 77 5.97 -6.69 -1.14
C MET A 77 7.42 -6.34 -1.53
N ARG A 78 7.61 -5.25 -2.27
CA ARG A 78 8.94 -4.74 -2.68
C ARG A 78 9.55 -3.80 -1.66
N GLU A 79 8.77 -3.35 -0.68
CA GLU A 79 9.16 -2.34 0.30
C GLU A 79 9.33 -2.91 1.70
N ILE A 80 8.86 -4.13 1.98
CA ILE A 80 8.96 -4.80 3.28
C ILE A 80 9.40 -6.26 3.09
N SER A 81 9.91 -6.89 4.15
CA SER A 81 10.33 -8.29 4.10
C SER A 81 9.16 -9.23 3.78
N LEU A 82 9.45 -10.42 3.24
CA LEU A 82 8.43 -11.44 2.96
C LEU A 82 7.66 -11.84 4.23
N SER A 83 8.36 -12.01 5.35
CA SER A 83 7.72 -12.33 6.63
C SER A 83 6.70 -11.27 7.06
N ASN A 84 7.07 -10.00 6.92
CA ASN A 84 6.18 -8.88 7.25
C ASN A 84 5.05 -8.71 6.25
N THR A 85 5.28 -9.05 4.98
CA THR A 85 4.24 -9.10 3.95
C THR A 85 3.17 -10.12 4.31
N ILE A 86 3.57 -11.34 4.67
CA ILE A 86 2.64 -12.40 5.07
C ILE A 86 1.81 -11.94 6.28
N ARG A 87 2.48 -11.39 7.31
CA ARG A 87 1.80 -10.85 8.50
C ARG A 87 0.80 -9.73 8.17
N MET A 88 1.12 -8.88 7.19
CA MET A 88 0.23 -7.83 6.70
C MET A 88 -0.97 -8.43 5.95
N TRP A 89 -0.74 -9.46 5.13
CA TRP A 89 -1.77 -10.14 4.36
C TRP A 89 -2.74 -10.92 5.23
N ASP A 90 -2.32 -11.42 6.41
CA ASP A 90 -3.24 -11.98 7.41
C ASP A 90 -4.37 -11.00 7.75
N THR A 91 -4.03 -9.71 7.93
CA THR A 91 -5.01 -8.66 8.20
C THR A 91 -5.85 -8.33 6.96
N TYR A 92 -5.26 -8.37 5.76
CA TYR A 92 -6.03 -8.09 4.54
C TYR A 92 -7.09 -9.17 4.28
N LEU A 93 -6.74 -10.43 4.54
CA LEU A 93 -7.68 -11.56 4.45
C LEU A 93 -8.78 -11.45 5.52
N ALA A 94 -8.44 -10.99 6.73
CA ALA A 94 -9.41 -10.78 7.81
C ALA A 94 -10.40 -9.62 7.54
N GLU A 95 -9.97 -8.59 6.81
CA GLU A 95 -10.84 -7.47 6.38
C GLU A 95 -11.84 -7.88 5.27
N GLY A 96 -11.78 -9.10 4.75
CA GLY A 96 -12.70 -9.64 3.75
C GLY A 96 -12.40 -9.19 2.31
N SER A 97 -13.42 -9.14 1.46
CA SER A 97 -13.26 -8.93 0.01
C SER A 97 -12.67 -7.57 -0.37
N GLU A 98 -12.72 -6.58 0.52
CA GLU A 98 -12.22 -5.21 0.29
C GLU A 98 -10.84 -4.95 0.94
N GLY A 99 -10.24 -5.97 1.59
CA GLY A 99 -8.94 -5.82 2.25
C GLY A 99 -7.83 -5.41 1.29
N PHE A 100 -7.71 -6.11 0.16
CA PHE A 100 -6.64 -5.86 -0.82
C PHE A 100 -6.85 -4.62 -1.69
N SER A 101 -8.08 -4.16 -1.88
CA SER A 101 -8.38 -3.01 -2.74
C SER A 101 -8.51 -1.70 -1.95
N GLU A 102 -9.21 -1.72 -0.81
CA GLU A 102 -9.53 -0.52 -0.04
C GLU A 102 -8.58 -0.36 1.15
N PHE A 103 -8.42 -1.39 1.97
CA PHE A 103 -7.58 -1.29 3.17
C PHE A 103 -6.10 -1.13 2.81
N HIS A 104 -5.64 -1.74 1.72
CA HIS A 104 -4.29 -1.53 1.19
C HIS A 104 -3.97 -0.06 0.90
N MET A 105 -4.95 0.72 0.42
CA MET A 105 -4.77 2.15 0.14
C MET A 105 -4.50 2.94 1.43
N TYR A 106 -5.20 2.62 2.52
CA TYR A 106 -4.94 3.21 3.84
C TYR A 106 -3.58 2.79 4.41
N VAL A 107 -3.15 1.54 4.18
CA VAL A 107 -1.81 1.08 4.57
C VAL A 107 -0.73 1.83 3.80
N CYS A 108 -0.88 2.02 2.48
CA CYS A 108 0.06 2.81 1.68
C CYS A 108 0.14 4.26 2.17
N ALA A 109 -0.99 4.84 2.57
CA ALA A 109 -1.01 6.17 3.15
C ALA A 109 -0.24 6.21 4.47
N ALA A 110 -0.52 5.28 5.39
CA ALA A 110 0.15 5.21 6.70
C ALA A 110 1.65 5.02 6.54
N PHE A 111 2.03 4.18 5.57
CA PHE A 111 3.40 3.91 5.22
C PHE A 111 4.13 5.17 4.73
N LEU A 112 3.49 6.02 3.92
CA LEU A 112 4.08 7.27 3.45
C LEU A 112 4.24 8.29 4.58
N VAL A 113 3.19 8.51 5.37
CA VAL A 113 3.19 9.52 6.46
C VAL A 113 4.15 9.16 7.58
N LYS A 114 4.41 7.88 7.82
CA LYS A 114 5.48 7.42 8.74
C LYS A 114 6.82 8.10 8.46
N TRP A 115 7.06 8.49 7.22
CA TRP A 115 8.28 9.16 6.79
C TRP A 115 8.11 10.67 6.50
N SER A 116 6.94 11.25 6.78
CA SER A 116 6.58 12.64 6.46
C SER A 116 7.65 13.65 6.89
N ASP A 117 8.07 13.60 8.15
CA ASP A 117 9.04 14.57 8.69
C ASP A 117 10.42 14.48 8.07
N ARG A 118 10.78 13.32 7.52
CA ARG A 118 12.02 13.12 6.78
C ARG A 118 11.86 13.57 5.33
N LEU A 119 10.77 13.20 4.67
CA LEU A 119 10.45 13.56 3.29
C LEU A 119 10.36 15.07 3.09
N LYS A 120 9.72 15.80 4.02
CA LYS A 120 9.59 17.27 3.99
C LYS A 120 10.91 18.04 4.07
N LYS A 121 12.04 17.34 4.31
CA LYS A 121 13.39 17.92 4.41
C LYS A 121 14.30 17.51 3.24
N MET A 122 13.76 16.76 2.28
CA MET A 122 14.49 16.23 1.13
C MET A 122 14.09 16.97 -0.15
N GLU A 123 15.03 17.09 -1.08
CA GLU A 123 14.75 17.55 -2.45
C GLU A 123 14.36 16.36 -3.35
N PHE A 124 13.86 16.66 -4.56
CA PHE A 124 13.39 15.65 -5.53
C PHE A 124 14.21 14.34 -5.58
N GLN A 125 15.53 14.45 -5.80
CA GLN A 125 16.38 13.28 -5.99
C GLN A 125 16.45 12.41 -4.72
N ASP A 126 16.57 13.03 -3.56
CA ASP A 126 16.62 12.33 -2.28
C ASP A 126 15.28 11.66 -1.94
N ILE A 127 14.16 12.32 -2.24
CA ILE A 127 12.81 11.75 -2.09
C ILE A 127 12.69 10.49 -2.94
N MET A 128 13.06 10.57 -4.22
CA MET A 128 12.94 9.45 -5.15
C MET A 128 13.80 8.26 -4.73
N MET A 129 15.06 8.48 -4.36
CA MET A 129 15.93 7.42 -3.85
C MET A 129 15.40 6.82 -2.55
N PHE A 130 14.88 7.66 -1.65
CA PHE A 130 14.38 7.22 -0.35
C PHE A 130 13.10 6.39 -0.48
N LEU A 131 12.11 6.85 -1.26
CA LEU A 131 10.85 6.13 -1.49
C LEU A 131 11.04 4.81 -2.26
N GLN A 132 12.11 4.70 -3.06
CA GLN A 132 12.46 3.46 -3.75
C GLN A 132 13.23 2.46 -2.87
N SER A 133 13.74 2.88 -1.70
CA SER A 133 14.54 2.05 -0.79
C SER A 133 14.30 2.45 0.67
N LEU A 134 13.03 2.33 1.10
CA LEU A 134 12.64 2.67 2.47
C LEU A 134 13.34 1.76 3.50
N PRO A 135 13.76 2.28 4.68
CA PRO A 135 14.55 1.54 5.64
C PRO A 135 13.66 0.62 6.50
N THR A 136 13.14 -0.43 5.88
CA THR A 136 12.23 -1.43 6.49
C THR A 136 12.92 -2.77 6.76
N ALA A 137 14.20 -2.92 6.42
CA ALA A 137 14.94 -4.16 6.57
C ALA A 137 14.99 -4.66 8.03
N SER A 138 14.94 -3.74 9.00
CA SER A 138 14.93 -4.06 10.43
C SER A 138 13.53 -4.15 11.04
N TRP A 139 12.46 -4.03 10.24
CA TRP A 139 11.10 -4.13 10.76
C TRP A 139 10.80 -5.56 11.20
N GLY A 140 10.20 -5.70 12.38
CA GLY A 140 9.55 -6.92 12.82
C GLY A 140 8.03 -6.77 12.83
N GLU A 141 7.37 -7.71 13.48
CA GLU A 141 5.90 -7.75 13.58
C GLU A 141 5.32 -6.49 14.22
N LYS A 142 5.99 -5.93 15.24
CA LYS A 142 5.53 -4.73 15.94
C LYS A 142 5.39 -3.52 15.02
N GLU A 143 6.35 -3.30 14.12
CA GLU A 143 6.28 -2.19 13.17
C GLU A 143 5.13 -2.36 12.18
N VAL A 144 4.87 -3.60 11.73
CA VAL A 144 3.74 -3.94 10.86
C VAL A 144 2.42 -3.74 11.59
N GLU A 145 2.31 -4.14 12.85
CA GLU A 145 1.09 -3.96 13.66
C GLU A 145 0.76 -2.49 13.90
N LEU A 146 1.77 -1.66 14.18
CA LEU A 146 1.60 -0.21 14.32
C LEU A 146 1.11 0.39 12.99
N LEU A 147 1.73 0.00 11.87
CA LEU A 147 1.32 0.45 10.54
C LEU A 147 -0.13 0.09 10.23
N LEU A 148 -0.53 -1.16 10.50
CA LEU A 148 -1.90 -1.65 10.29
C LEU A 148 -2.90 -0.93 11.20
N SER A 149 -2.52 -0.66 12.45
CA SER A 149 -3.36 0.07 13.41
C SER A 149 -3.60 1.50 12.97
N GLU A 150 -2.56 2.21 12.52
CA GLU A 150 -2.69 3.56 11.95
C GLU A 150 -3.58 3.56 10.71
N ALA A 151 -3.40 2.59 9.81
CA ALA A 151 -4.23 2.44 8.61
C ALA A 151 -5.71 2.21 8.97
N PHE A 152 -5.99 1.37 9.97
CA PHE A 152 -7.36 1.10 10.42
C PHE A 152 -8.03 2.34 11.04
N MET A 153 -7.26 3.12 11.81
CA MET A 153 -7.75 4.40 12.33
C MET A 153 -8.14 5.35 11.21
N TRP A 154 -7.34 5.46 10.16
CA TRP A 154 -7.65 6.33 9.03
C TRP A 154 -8.79 5.82 8.18
N LYS A 155 -8.88 4.51 7.96
CA LYS A 155 -10.05 3.90 7.35
C LYS A 155 -11.31 4.32 8.11
N THR A 156 -11.33 4.14 9.42
CA THR A 156 -12.49 4.52 10.25
C THR A 156 -12.85 6.01 10.14
N LEU A 157 -11.85 6.90 10.18
CA LEU A 157 -12.08 8.35 10.14
C LEU A 157 -12.56 8.85 8.76
N PHE A 158 -11.99 8.33 7.68
CA PHE A 158 -12.21 8.86 6.33
C PHE A 158 -13.22 8.05 5.51
N HIS A 159 -13.46 6.78 5.83
CA HIS A 159 -14.48 5.95 5.19
C HIS A 159 -15.90 6.36 5.61
N HIS A 160 -16.09 6.80 6.87
CA HIS A 160 -17.36 7.29 7.40
C HIS A 160 -17.57 8.81 7.31
N SER A 161 -16.79 9.52 6.48
CA SER A 161 -17.02 10.94 6.19
C SER A 161 -17.55 11.18 4.76
N PRO A 162 -18.85 10.95 4.48
CA PRO A 162 -19.45 11.31 3.18
C PRO A 162 -19.75 12.81 3.00
N SER A 163 -19.57 13.67 4.01
CA SER A 163 -20.23 14.99 3.97
C SER A 163 -19.56 16.07 4.82
N HIS A 164 -18.48 16.63 4.30
CA HIS A 164 -18.29 18.09 4.28
C HIS A 164 -17.78 18.44 2.87
N LEU A 165 -18.65 18.20 1.89
CA LEU A 165 -18.50 18.63 0.50
C LEU A 165 -19.20 19.98 0.35
N SER A 166 -18.47 20.91 -0.29
CA SER A 166 -18.68 22.36 -0.50
C SER A 166 -18.39 23.28 0.69
#